data_AF-A0A956KUX1-F1
#
_entry.id   AF-A0A956KUX1-F1
#
_cell.length_a   1.000
_cell.length_b   1.000
_cell.length_c   1.000
_cell.angle_alpha   90.00
_cell.angle_beta   90.00
_cell.angle_gamma   90.00
#
_symmetry.space_group_name_H-M   'P 1'
#
loop_
_entity.id
_entity.type
_entity.pdbx_description
1 polymer ?
#
loop_
_entity_poly.entity_id
_entity_poly.type
_entity_poly.pdbx_seq_one_letter_code
_entity_poly.pdbx_strand_id
1 'polypeptide(L)'
;DFTPGEVNRLTDYVDADRFTNQSLIKRTPVHLCALRPLEAALWAAPEPMALERAIEALFDDYRRTFPADEAWLHTQREPDAGPRWLPLRVLQQPRDGLERAVSEAAGALTAFLQRTLADPDYRAAAGPVLRGLTVRTRDRLLRMFLPFIRRMDYQAAMHVVLAELVGAVRIVDDEGRERAVDLLSAHKSAILEFKEEIVAIQLYVAIKRALEQLFGPARPGEPDVVVRQSDLAFVSGVAIPCAGDVPAHFLGISPAELHAAKLVHSRAIGRSALIVVDRRTDRAVRIDIVTGVLPKDRELTALRGAVINKKRAATGQQHRRFFDRLGELIVDYVRTGDDNFTLFGPVPLPWDEYRDKLAFAPPTRRGFVDHLVHQGISAPLTEALALLGVIEHAEASEVRERVAAGGAASAPAEACDPDALYAGTLVERVRRVVETIIEPVLRNDGGRLDVLEIRDDGDVEVRFVGSCANCPYSLLSMEQIVKPTMLRIPGVRRVLHRARLRDGEQRAAGRPRSRPLPVLGVCSSE
;
A
#
# COMPACT_ATOMS: atom_id res chain seq x y z
N ASP A 1 3.31 33.33 15.11
CA ASP A 1 4.66 33.59 14.57
C ASP A 1 5.70 33.09 15.55
N PHE A 2 6.26 31.92 15.27
CA PHE A 2 7.31 31.28 16.06
C PHE A 2 8.66 31.48 15.34
N THR A 3 9.64 32.04 16.02
CA THR A 3 11.01 32.25 15.53
C THR A 3 11.81 30.94 15.60
N PRO A 4 12.68 30.62 14.62
CA PRO A 4 13.56 29.46 14.70
C PRO A 4 14.66 29.69 15.75
N GLY A 5 14.76 28.83 16.77
CA GLY A 5 15.84 28.91 17.77
C GLY A 5 15.59 28.17 19.08
N GLU A 6 14.32 27.89 19.40
CA GLU A 6 13.92 27.64 20.79
C GLU A 6 13.22 26.28 20.94
N VAL A 7 13.75 25.45 21.84
CA VAL A 7 13.13 24.21 22.30
C VAL A 7 12.04 24.54 23.30
N ASN A 8 10.78 24.36 22.91
CA ASN A 8 9.64 24.56 23.79
C ASN A 8 9.56 23.43 24.83
N ARG A 9 10.08 23.67 26.04
CA ARG A 9 9.86 22.79 27.19
C ARG A 9 8.47 23.04 27.77
N LEU A 10 7.45 22.57 27.05
CA LEU A 10 6.04 22.40 27.44
C LEU A 10 5.47 23.52 28.34
N THR A 11 4.78 24.46 27.71
CA THR A 11 3.92 25.47 28.36
C THR A 11 2.82 24.82 29.20
N ASP A 12 2.59 25.35 30.41
CA ASP A 12 1.40 25.08 31.22
C ASP A 12 0.14 25.52 30.45
N TYR A 13 -0.67 24.57 30.01
CA TYR A 13 -2.06 24.84 29.66
C TYR A 13 -2.90 24.65 30.91
N VAL A 14 -3.11 25.74 31.65
CA VAL A 14 -4.25 25.81 32.57
C VAL A 14 -5.49 25.89 31.68
N ASP A 15 -6.15 24.75 31.54
CA ASP A 15 -7.33 24.56 30.71
C ASP A 15 -8.52 25.28 31.37
N ALA A 16 -8.62 26.58 31.08
CA ALA A 16 -9.77 27.40 31.38
C ALA A 16 -10.15 28.13 30.09
N ASP A 17 -10.63 27.39 29.08
CA ASP A 17 -11.72 27.90 28.25
C ASP A 17 -12.33 26.80 27.37
N ARG A 18 -13.61 26.54 27.66
CA ARG A 18 -14.52 25.82 26.78
C ARG A 18 -14.71 26.66 25.53
N PHE A 19 -14.33 26.13 24.36
CA PHE A 19 -14.84 26.48 23.03
C PHE A 19 -14.98 27.99 22.72
N THR A 20 -14.12 28.57 21.88
CA THR A 20 -14.53 29.33 20.68
C THR A 20 -13.33 29.86 19.87
N ASN A 21 -13.61 30.05 18.58
CA ASN A 21 -12.72 30.53 17.53
C ASN A 21 -12.19 31.95 17.79
N GLN A 22 -11.01 32.21 17.20
CA GLN A 22 -10.36 33.50 16.95
C GLN A 22 -9.20 33.86 17.89
N SER A 23 -8.09 34.15 17.23
CA SER A 23 -6.77 34.55 17.71
C SER A 23 -6.75 35.43 18.96
N LEU A 24 -6.13 34.93 20.02
CA LEU A 24 -5.48 35.75 21.03
C LEU A 24 -4.13 35.12 21.34
N ILE A 25 -3.06 35.87 21.08
CA ILE A 25 -1.69 35.59 21.51
C ILE A 25 -1.74 35.31 23.02
N LYS A 26 -1.67 34.03 23.39
CA LYS A 26 -1.70 33.57 24.80
C LYS A 26 -0.43 34.10 25.48
N ARG A 27 -0.59 35.07 26.37
CA ARG A 27 0.49 35.70 27.16
C ARG A 27 0.93 34.79 28.31
N THR A 28 1.43 33.60 28.00
CA THR A 28 2.18 32.80 28.98
C THR A 28 3.61 33.38 29.01
N PRO A 29 4.15 33.77 30.18
CA PRO A 29 5.55 34.20 30.27
C PRO A 29 6.44 33.05 29.80
N VAL A 30 7.17 33.25 28.70
CA VAL A 30 8.15 32.28 28.22
C VAL A 30 9.46 32.56 28.95
N HIS A 31 9.91 31.61 29.74
CA HIS A 31 11.24 31.65 30.34
C HIS A 31 12.25 31.11 29.32
N LEU A 32 13.00 32.01 28.70
CA LEU A 32 14.09 31.66 27.79
C LEU A 32 15.28 31.15 28.62
N CYS A 33 15.54 29.85 28.54
CA CYS A 33 16.69 29.21 29.14
C CYS A 33 17.75 28.95 28.08
N ALA A 34 19.03 29.06 28.43
CA ALA A 34 20.11 28.59 27.56
C ALA A 34 19.94 27.09 27.26
N LEU A 35 20.24 26.69 26.02
CA LEU A 35 20.27 25.29 25.63
C LEU A 35 21.34 24.57 26.45
N ARG A 36 20.99 23.40 26.98
CA ARG A 36 21.96 22.51 27.61
C ARG A 36 22.87 21.88 26.55
N PRO A 37 24.06 21.36 26.89
CA PRO A 37 25.04 20.90 25.90
C PRO A 37 24.48 19.93 24.85
N LEU A 38 23.67 18.94 25.25
CA LEU A 38 23.09 17.96 24.33
C LEU A 38 22.01 18.59 23.42
N GLU A 39 21.24 19.54 23.96
CA GLU A 39 20.24 20.29 23.21
C GLU A 39 20.89 21.21 22.19
N ALA A 40 21.95 21.91 22.58
CA ALA A 40 22.72 22.78 21.71
C ALA A 40 23.35 21.99 20.55
N ALA A 41 23.87 20.79 20.83
CA ALA A 41 24.42 19.91 19.81
C ALA A 41 23.37 19.53 18.76
N LEU A 42 22.23 18.98 19.19
CA LEU A 42 21.14 18.58 18.30
C LEU A 42 20.34 19.76 17.71
N TRP A 43 20.45 20.95 18.29
CA TRP A 43 19.89 22.15 17.69
C TRP A 43 20.74 22.59 16.48
N ALA A 44 22.06 22.57 16.64
CA ALA A 44 23.01 23.01 15.62
C ALA A 44 23.06 22.04 14.43
N ALA A 45 23.18 20.74 14.68
CA ALA A 45 23.28 19.70 13.65
C ALA A 45 22.75 18.36 14.17
N PRO A 46 22.31 17.43 13.30
CA PRO A 46 21.87 16.10 13.71
C PRO A 46 23.08 15.23 14.08
N GLU A 47 23.81 15.58 15.14
CA GLU A 47 25.05 14.92 15.52
C GLU A 47 24.77 13.48 16.03
N PRO A 48 25.40 12.44 15.42
CA PRO A 48 25.09 11.05 15.74
C PRO A 48 25.24 10.69 17.22
N MET A 49 26.38 11.04 17.84
CA MET A 49 26.64 10.66 19.24
C MET A 49 25.66 11.33 20.20
N ALA A 50 25.31 12.59 19.97
CA ALA A 50 24.31 13.32 20.74
C ALA A 50 22.92 12.70 20.60
N LEU A 51 22.53 12.31 19.39
CA LEU A 51 21.25 11.64 19.15
C LEU A 51 21.18 10.28 19.85
N GLU A 52 22.23 9.47 19.73
CA GLU A 52 22.30 8.17 20.41
C GLU A 52 22.21 8.34 21.93
N ARG A 53 22.97 9.27 22.52
CA ARG A 53 22.93 9.55 23.96
C ARG A 53 21.55 10.01 24.43
N ALA A 54 20.87 10.86 23.65
CA ALA A 54 19.51 11.28 23.97
C ALA A 54 18.54 10.09 23.93
N ILE A 55 18.66 9.22 22.92
CA ILE A 55 17.84 8.03 22.77
C ILE A 55 18.04 7.08 23.95
N GLU A 56 19.28 6.81 24.34
CA GLU A 56 19.59 5.90 25.45
C GLU A 56 19.04 6.40 26.78
N ALA A 57 19.30 7.66 27.13
CA ALA A 57 18.83 8.25 28.39
C ALA A 57 17.30 8.23 28.50
N LEU A 58 16.60 8.56 27.42
CA LEU A 58 15.14 8.50 27.37
C LEU A 58 14.62 7.07 27.45
N PHE A 59 15.24 6.14 26.72
CA PHE A 59 14.78 4.75 26.69
C PHE A 59 14.97 4.05 28.04
N ASP A 60 16.08 4.31 28.73
CA ASP A 60 16.33 3.73 30.06
C ASP A 60 15.36 4.29 31.11
N ASP A 61 14.94 5.56 31.00
CA ASP A 61 13.86 6.12 31.83
C ASP A 61 12.48 5.58 31.46
N TYR A 62 12.21 5.43 30.16
CA TYR A 62 11.00 4.80 29.63
C TYR A 62 10.85 3.39 30.19
N ARG A 63 11.92 2.57 30.20
CA ARG A 63 11.88 1.20 30.74
C ARG A 63 11.73 1.12 32.25
N ARG A 64 12.23 2.12 32.99
CA ARG A 64 11.98 2.22 34.43
C ARG A 64 10.51 2.53 34.72
N THR A 65 9.86 3.29 33.85
CA THR A 65 8.42 3.61 33.97
C THR A 65 7.53 2.48 33.45
N PHE A 66 7.91 1.88 32.32
CA PHE A 66 7.20 0.82 31.63
C PHE A 66 8.16 -0.36 31.34
N PRO A 67 8.28 -1.32 32.27
CA PRO A 67 9.22 -2.43 32.12
C PRO A 67 8.96 -3.30 30.86
N ALA A 68 7.68 -3.46 30.49
CA ALA A 68 7.25 -4.23 29.32
C ALA A 68 6.48 -3.33 28.33
N ASP A 69 6.44 -3.72 27.05
CA ASP A 69 5.78 -2.94 26.00
C ASP A 69 4.26 -2.83 26.24
N GLU A 70 3.66 -3.88 26.78
CA GLU A 70 2.25 -3.96 27.12
C GLU A 70 1.85 -2.98 28.23
N ALA A 71 2.80 -2.60 29.10
CA ALA A 71 2.54 -1.71 30.24
C ALA A 71 2.16 -0.30 29.77
N TRP A 72 2.82 0.23 28.72
CA TRP A 72 2.43 1.49 28.10
C TRP A 72 1.06 1.38 27.42
N LEU A 73 0.81 0.30 26.66
CA LEU A 73 -0.46 0.10 25.97
C LEU A 73 -1.65 0.09 26.94
N HIS A 74 -1.47 -0.44 28.15
CA HIS A 74 -2.49 -0.40 29.20
C HIS A 74 -2.87 1.03 29.57
N THR A 75 -1.90 1.94 29.69
CA THR A 75 -2.17 3.36 30.01
C THR A 75 -2.94 4.10 28.91
N GLN A 76 -2.89 3.60 27.67
CA GLN A 76 -3.68 4.14 26.56
C GLN A 76 -5.12 3.63 26.56
N ARG A 77 -5.36 2.42 27.10
CA ARG A 77 -6.69 1.80 27.19
C ARG A 77 -7.46 2.28 28.42
N GLU A 78 -6.77 2.55 29.52
CA GLU A 78 -7.33 3.00 30.80
C GLU A 78 -6.63 4.28 31.28
N PRO A 79 -7.19 5.48 30.97
CA PRO A 79 -6.51 6.76 31.17
C PRO A 79 -6.18 7.13 32.63
N ASP A 80 -6.91 6.57 33.60
CA ASP A 80 -7.01 7.16 34.94
C ASP A 80 -6.21 6.43 36.04
N ALA A 81 -5.50 5.33 35.75
CA ALA A 81 -4.83 4.52 36.79
C ALA A 81 -3.35 4.16 36.53
N GLY A 82 -2.75 4.60 35.42
CA GLY A 82 -1.41 4.18 35.00
C GLY A 82 -0.26 5.13 35.34
N PRO A 83 1.00 4.64 35.44
CA PRO A 83 2.17 5.50 35.55
C PRO A 83 2.32 6.40 34.30
N ARG A 84 2.67 7.67 34.50
CA ARG A 84 2.88 8.65 33.42
C ARG A 84 4.37 8.86 33.18
N TRP A 85 4.82 8.63 31.95
CA TRP A 85 6.21 8.90 31.57
C TRP A 85 6.45 10.38 31.27
N LEU A 86 7.66 10.86 31.61
CA LEU A 86 8.07 12.27 31.55
C LEU A 86 7.06 13.22 32.23
N PRO A 87 6.80 13.10 33.54
CA PRO A 87 5.92 14.03 34.23
C PRO A 87 6.48 15.46 34.13
N LEU A 88 5.60 16.47 34.05
CA LEU A 88 6.01 17.88 33.85
C LEU A 88 7.08 18.33 34.86
N ARG A 89 6.98 17.86 36.10
CA ARG A 89 7.97 18.13 37.15
C ARG A 89 9.39 17.66 36.79
N VAL A 90 9.58 16.49 36.17
CA VAL A 90 10.92 16.05 35.73
C VAL A 90 11.47 16.99 34.66
N LEU A 91 10.61 17.42 33.73
CA LEU A 91 11.02 18.27 32.60
C LEU A 91 11.35 19.70 33.04
N GLN A 92 10.56 20.27 33.95
CA GLN A 92 10.68 21.65 34.41
C GLN A 92 11.63 21.81 35.61
N GLN A 93 11.60 20.87 36.57
CA GLN A 93 12.30 20.96 37.86
C GLN A 93 12.97 19.62 38.23
N PRO A 94 14.02 19.21 37.49
CA PRO A 94 14.76 17.99 37.79
C PRO A 94 15.54 18.10 39.10
N ARG A 95 15.40 17.11 39.98
CA ARG A 95 15.93 17.11 41.35
C ARG A 95 17.36 16.59 41.44
N ASP A 96 17.68 15.56 40.68
CA ASP A 96 18.98 14.88 40.71
C ASP A 96 19.65 14.85 39.32
N GLY A 97 20.83 14.25 39.25
CA GLY A 97 21.59 14.16 38.01
C GLY A 97 20.88 13.33 36.93
N LEU A 98 20.12 12.32 37.34
CA LEU A 98 19.40 11.42 36.45
C LEU A 98 18.22 12.13 35.80
N GLU A 99 17.40 12.82 36.60
CA GLU A 99 16.30 13.64 36.11
C GLU A 99 16.80 14.79 35.23
N ARG A 100 17.96 15.39 35.57
CA ARG A 100 18.59 16.42 34.72
C ARG A 100 18.97 15.85 33.36
N ALA A 101 19.55 14.65 33.32
CA ALA A 101 19.90 13.97 32.08
C ALA A 101 18.66 13.61 31.25
N VAL A 102 17.59 13.11 31.88
CA VAL A 102 16.32 12.80 31.20
C VAL A 102 15.65 14.06 30.66
N SER A 103 15.59 15.13 31.46
CA SER A 103 15.06 16.44 31.06
C SER A 103 15.84 17.04 29.87
N GLU A 104 17.17 16.93 29.88
CA GLU A 104 18.04 17.37 28.79
C GLU A 104 17.85 16.51 27.54
N ALA A 105 17.81 15.18 27.69
CA ALA A 105 17.59 14.26 26.57
C ALA A 105 16.22 14.46 25.91
N ALA A 106 15.17 14.73 26.71
CA ALA A 106 13.84 15.07 26.19
C ALA A 106 13.90 16.36 25.36
N GLY A 107 14.53 17.41 25.89
CA GLY A 107 14.70 18.66 25.14
C GLY A 107 15.56 18.48 23.87
N ALA A 108 16.58 17.64 23.92
CA ALA A 108 17.48 17.40 22.79
C ALA A 108 16.79 16.62 21.67
N LEU A 109 16.01 15.57 22.01
CA LEU A 109 15.21 14.87 21.02
C LEU A 109 14.11 15.77 20.45
N THR A 110 13.48 16.62 21.28
CA THR A 110 12.53 17.63 20.79
C THR A 110 13.19 18.63 19.84
N ALA A 111 14.39 19.13 20.14
CA ALA A 111 15.18 19.99 19.25
C ALA A 111 15.40 19.33 17.89
N PHE A 112 15.85 18.06 17.91
CA PHE A 112 16.05 17.26 16.71
C PHE A 112 14.76 17.14 15.88
N LEU A 113 13.62 16.82 16.50
CA LEU A 113 12.33 16.72 15.80
C LEU A 113 11.90 18.06 15.19
N GLN A 114 12.02 19.16 15.95
CA GLN A 114 11.65 20.49 15.51
C GLN A 114 12.50 20.94 14.31
N ARG A 115 13.82 20.77 14.39
CA ARG A 115 14.75 21.11 13.29
C ARG A 115 14.46 20.26 12.05
N THR A 116 14.25 18.95 12.22
CA THR A 116 13.89 18.03 11.12
C THR A 116 12.58 18.43 10.42
N LEU A 117 11.61 18.93 11.17
CA LEU A 117 10.34 19.41 10.61
C LEU A 117 10.48 20.76 9.90
N ALA A 118 11.23 21.70 10.49
CA ALA A 118 11.26 23.09 10.04
C ALA A 118 12.30 23.40 8.96
N ASP A 119 13.41 22.66 8.91
CA ASP A 119 14.58 22.97 8.08
C ASP A 119 14.91 21.80 7.12
N PRO A 120 14.75 21.98 5.80
CA PRO A 120 15.05 20.95 4.80
C PRO A 120 16.52 20.51 4.78
N ASP A 121 17.47 21.41 5.02
CA ASP A 121 18.90 21.09 5.01
C ASP A 121 19.26 20.26 6.23
N TYR A 122 18.70 20.64 7.39
CA TYR A 122 18.82 19.83 8.61
C TYR A 122 18.19 18.45 8.41
N ARG A 123 17.01 18.36 7.78
CA ARG A 123 16.36 17.08 7.47
C ARG A 123 17.23 16.21 6.57
N ALA A 124 17.79 16.77 5.50
CA ALA A 124 18.67 16.06 4.58
C ALA A 124 19.93 15.51 5.29
N ALA A 125 20.46 16.25 6.27
CA ALA A 125 21.55 15.78 7.12
C ALA A 125 21.11 14.75 8.18
N ALA A 126 19.87 14.83 8.68
CA ALA A 126 19.34 13.94 9.71
C ALA A 126 19.04 12.53 9.17
N GLY A 127 18.63 12.42 7.90
CA GLY A 127 18.32 11.14 7.26
C GLY A 127 19.45 10.11 7.35
N PRO A 128 20.68 10.40 6.86
CA PRO A 128 21.83 9.51 6.99
C PRO A 128 22.15 9.13 8.43
N VAL A 129 21.96 10.05 9.38
CA VAL A 129 22.22 9.79 10.81
C VAL A 129 21.20 8.83 11.40
N LEU A 130 19.91 9.02 11.09
CA LEU A 130 18.84 8.09 11.49
C LEU A 130 19.04 6.69 10.89
N ARG A 131 19.46 6.60 9.62
CA ARG A 131 19.76 5.32 8.94
C ARG A 131 21.04 4.68 9.44
N GLY A 132 21.99 5.47 9.93
CA GLY A 132 23.26 5.02 10.50
C GLY A 132 23.19 4.56 11.97
N LEU A 133 22.04 4.72 12.64
CA LEU A 133 21.85 4.23 14.01
C LEU A 133 22.08 2.71 14.07
N THR A 134 22.72 2.26 15.15
CA THR A 134 22.87 0.82 15.38
C THR A 134 21.50 0.13 15.48
N VAL A 135 21.42 -1.16 15.16
CA VAL A 135 20.18 -1.96 15.27
C VAL A 135 19.56 -1.81 16.66
N ARG A 136 20.39 -1.83 17.71
CA ARG A 136 19.96 -1.63 19.10
C ARG A 136 19.37 -0.24 19.33
N THR A 137 20.06 0.82 18.91
CA THR A 137 19.61 2.20 19.14
C THR A 137 18.35 2.52 18.34
N ARG A 138 18.25 2.02 17.11
CA ARG A 138 17.06 2.14 16.27
C ARG A 138 15.84 1.44 16.90
N ASP A 139 16.00 0.21 17.38
CA ASP A 139 14.92 -0.52 18.07
C ASP A 139 14.46 0.22 19.34
N ARG A 140 15.40 0.75 20.13
CA ARG A 140 15.10 1.58 21.31
C ARG A 140 14.31 2.83 20.95
N LEU A 141 14.76 3.59 19.93
CA LEU A 141 14.04 4.77 19.43
C LEU A 141 12.61 4.40 19.06
N LEU A 142 12.42 3.41 18.18
CA LEU A 142 11.10 3.04 17.66
C LEU A 142 10.14 2.56 18.76
N ARG A 143 10.62 1.83 19.78
CA ARG A 143 9.79 1.38 20.92
C ARG A 143 9.27 2.53 21.78
N MET A 144 10.06 3.58 21.99
CA MET A 144 9.65 4.74 22.80
C MET A 144 9.11 5.90 21.97
N PHE A 145 9.23 5.85 20.64
CA PHE A 145 8.98 6.97 19.75
C PHE A 145 7.55 7.49 19.87
N LEU A 146 6.58 6.59 19.78
CA LEU A 146 5.16 6.94 19.86
C LEU A 146 4.75 7.48 21.24
N PRO A 147 5.13 6.83 22.37
CA PRO A 147 4.98 7.43 23.69
C PRO A 147 5.58 8.84 23.80
N PHE A 148 6.76 9.05 23.23
CA PHE A 148 7.49 10.32 23.32
C PHE A 148 6.80 11.43 22.54
N ILE A 149 6.53 11.23 21.26
CA ILE A 149 5.91 12.26 20.40
C ILE A 149 4.49 12.60 20.85
N ARG A 150 3.74 11.66 21.45
CA ARG A 150 2.44 11.96 22.06
C ARG A 150 2.60 12.79 23.32
N ARG A 151 3.56 12.42 24.17
CA ARG A 151 3.79 13.13 25.44
C ARG A 151 4.24 14.58 25.23
N MET A 152 5.01 14.82 24.17
CA MET A 152 5.57 16.12 23.82
C MET A 152 4.71 16.92 22.81
N ASP A 153 3.60 16.35 22.32
CA ASP A 153 2.72 16.94 21.29
C ASP A 153 3.39 17.20 19.92
N TYR A 154 4.20 16.24 19.46
CA TYR A 154 4.89 16.23 18.16
C TYR A 154 4.37 15.14 17.23
N GLN A 155 3.07 14.84 17.25
CA GLN A 155 2.49 13.79 16.39
C GLN A 155 2.77 14.00 14.89
N ALA A 156 2.86 15.26 14.44
CA ALA A 156 3.21 15.61 13.07
C ALA A 156 4.62 15.13 12.63
N ALA A 157 5.53 14.91 13.59
CA ALA A 157 6.87 14.40 13.31
C ALA A 157 6.89 12.92 12.92
N MET A 158 5.84 12.16 13.25
CA MET A 158 5.84 10.70 13.14
C MET A 158 6.22 10.24 11.73
N HIS A 159 5.44 10.61 10.72
CA HIS A 159 5.67 10.12 9.37
C HIS A 159 6.95 10.66 8.75
N VAL A 160 7.36 11.90 9.09
CA VAL A 160 8.59 12.51 8.57
C VAL A 160 9.81 11.74 9.07
N VAL A 161 9.90 11.51 10.38
CA VAL A 161 11.03 10.77 10.98
C VAL A 161 11.05 9.32 10.53
N LEU A 162 9.89 8.66 10.43
CA LEU A 162 9.81 7.30 9.92
C LEU A 162 10.24 7.21 8.45
N ALA A 163 9.89 8.19 7.61
CA ALA A 163 10.35 8.26 6.22
C ALA A 163 11.88 8.41 6.15
N GLU A 164 12.47 9.29 6.97
CA GLU A 164 13.93 9.43 7.05
C GLU A 164 14.63 8.16 7.55
N LEU A 165 14.06 7.48 8.56
CA LEU A 165 14.57 6.22 9.09
C LEU A 165 14.56 5.08 8.05
N VAL A 166 13.55 5.03 7.19
CA VAL A 166 13.45 4.00 6.14
C VAL A 166 14.30 4.38 4.93
N GLY A 167 14.43 5.67 4.63
CA GLY A 167 15.11 6.20 3.45
C GLY A 167 14.23 6.22 2.22
N ALA A 168 14.74 6.86 1.17
CA ALA A 168 14.03 7.04 -0.10
C ALA A 168 14.54 6.07 -1.17
N VAL A 169 13.82 6.02 -2.30
CA VAL A 169 14.29 5.47 -3.57
C VAL A 169 14.26 6.62 -4.57
N ARG A 170 15.39 6.87 -5.24
CA ARG A 170 15.49 7.90 -6.27
C ARG A 170 15.12 7.29 -7.62
N ILE A 171 14.06 7.82 -8.23
CA ILE A 171 13.59 7.43 -9.56
C ILE A 171 14.02 8.50 -10.54
N VAL A 172 14.74 8.11 -11.59
CA VAL A 172 15.18 8.99 -12.67
C VAL A 172 14.32 8.72 -13.90
N ASP A 173 13.66 9.74 -14.44
CA ASP A 173 12.90 9.62 -15.68
C ASP A 173 13.79 9.65 -16.93
N ASP A 174 13.18 9.49 -18.11
CA ASP A 174 13.89 9.44 -19.38
C ASP A 174 14.50 10.81 -19.75
N GLU A 175 13.97 11.90 -19.20
CA GLU A 175 14.53 13.26 -19.33
C GLU A 175 15.65 13.57 -18.32
N GLY A 176 15.98 12.63 -17.42
CA GLY A 176 17.01 12.79 -16.40
C GLY A 176 16.56 13.57 -15.16
N ARG A 177 15.26 13.82 -14.98
CA ARG A 177 14.72 14.44 -13.77
C ARG A 177 14.64 13.40 -12.66
N GLU A 178 15.10 13.78 -11.47
CA GLU A 178 15.06 12.91 -10.29
C GLU A 178 13.80 13.17 -9.44
N ARG A 179 13.19 12.09 -8.97
CA ARG A 179 12.11 12.11 -7.98
C ARG A 179 12.41 11.14 -6.86
N ALA A 180 12.39 11.62 -5.62
CA ALA A 180 12.45 10.75 -4.45
C ALA A 180 11.06 10.16 -4.17
N VAL A 181 11.00 8.84 -4.02
CA VAL A 181 9.84 8.11 -3.50
C VAL A 181 10.22 7.65 -2.09
N ASP A 182 9.50 8.13 -1.09
CA ASP A 182 9.73 7.79 0.32
C ASP A 182 8.47 7.18 0.95
N LEU A 183 8.58 6.76 2.22
CA LEU A 183 7.46 6.18 2.95
C LEU A 183 6.26 7.14 3.05
N LEU A 184 6.51 8.44 3.23
CA LEU A 184 5.48 9.46 3.36
C LEU A 184 4.80 9.74 2.01
N SER A 185 5.55 9.79 0.92
CA SER A 185 5.03 9.98 -0.43
C SER A 185 4.22 8.77 -0.87
N ALA A 186 4.69 7.55 -0.59
CA ALA A 186 3.96 6.31 -0.86
C ALA A 186 2.67 6.19 -0.04
N HIS A 187 2.71 6.60 1.23
CA HIS A 187 1.52 6.68 2.08
C HIS A 187 0.49 7.68 1.53
N LYS A 188 0.94 8.85 1.06
CA LYS A 188 0.06 9.89 0.48
C LYS A 188 -0.44 9.57 -0.93
N SER A 189 0.31 8.79 -1.71
CA SER A 189 -0.01 8.50 -3.11
C SER A 189 -1.16 7.50 -3.24
N ALA A 190 -1.36 6.65 -2.25
CA ALA A 190 -2.36 5.62 -2.29
C ALA A 190 -3.71 6.19 -1.81
N ILE A 191 -4.75 6.08 -2.64
CA ILE A 191 -6.11 6.50 -2.28
C ILE A 191 -6.71 5.39 -1.42
N LEU A 192 -6.30 5.38 -0.16
CA LEU A 192 -6.59 4.31 0.79
C LEU A 192 -7.66 4.76 1.78
N GLU A 193 -8.56 3.83 2.14
CA GLU A 193 -9.32 4.03 3.37
C GLU A 193 -8.35 4.01 4.56
N PHE A 194 -8.62 4.76 5.63
CA PHE A 194 -7.70 4.89 6.79
C PHE A 194 -7.09 3.58 7.34
N LYS A 195 -7.77 2.42 7.21
CA LYS A 195 -7.24 1.10 7.64
C LYS A 195 -6.12 0.58 6.74
N GLU A 196 -6.11 1.00 5.47
CA GLU A 196 -5.26 0.49 4.40
C GLU A 196 -3.98 1.32 4.31
N GLU A 197 -3.89 2.47 4.99
CA GLU A 197 -2.67 3.28 5.07
C GLU A 197 -1.41 2.48 5.46
N ILE A 198 -1.58 1.47 6.32
CA ILE A 198 -0.51 0.54 6.71
C ILE A 198 -0.02 -0.30 5.52
N VAL A 199 -0.92 -0.65 4.58
CA VAL A 199 -0.60 -1.40 3.35
C VAL A 199 0.47 -0.64 2.56
N ALA A 200 0.29 0.66 2.35
CA ALA A 200 1.24 1.45 1.56
C ALA A 200 2.63 1.45 2.20
N ILE A 201 2.69 1.52 3.53
CA ILE A 201 3.93 1.49 4.30
C ILE A 201 4.60 0.12 4.19
N GLN A 202 3.85 -0.97 4.37
CA GLN A 202 4.36 -2.34 4.22
C GLN A 202 4.91 -2.58 2.80
N LEU A 203 4.13 -2.19 1.78
CA LEU A 203 4.54 -2.34 0.40
C LEU A 203 5.77 -1.50 0.07
N TYR A 204 5.82 -0.26 0.54
CA TYR A 204 6.99 0.60 0.33
C TYR A 204 8.27 -0.02 0.91
N VAL A 205 8.23 -0.46 2.19
CA VAL A 205 9.39 -1.10 2.83
C VAL A 205 9.83 -2.34 2.05
N ALA A 206 8.89 -3.21 1.67
CA ALA A 206 9.21 -4.43 0.94
C ALA A 206 9.73 -4.16 -0.49
N ILE A 207 9.14 -3.20 -1.21
CA ILE A 207 9.59 -2.78 -2.55
C ILE A 207 11.00 -2.19 -2.47
N LYS A 208 11.27 -1.31 -1.51
CA LYS A 208 12.60 -0.72 -1.31
C LYS A 208 13.66 -1.80 -1.13
N ARG A 209 13.38 -2.83 -0.32
CA ARG A 209 14.29 -3.96 -0.11
C ARG A 209 14.52 -4.80 -1.37
N ALA A 210 13.48 -5.06 -2.15
CA ALA A 210 13.62 -5.73 -3.44
C ALA A 210 14.46 -4.91 -4.43
N LEU A 211 14.30 -3.58 -4.45
CA LEU A 211 15.09 -2.68 -5.29
C LEU A 211 16.57 -2.63 -4.86
N GLU A 212 16.85 -2.57 -3.56
CA GLU A 212 18.22 -2.68 -3.02
C GLU A 212 18.89 -4.00 -3.46
N GLN A 213 18.12 -5.09 -3.52
CA GLN A 213 18.62 -6.39 -3.95
C GLN A 213 18.84 -6.49 -5.47
N LEU A 214 18.02 -5.81 -6.28
CA LEU A 214 18.10 -5.83 -7.74
C LEU A 214 19.15 -4.88 -8.30
N PHE A 215 19.13 -3.62 -7.84
CA PHE A 215 19.97 -2.54 -8.37
C PHE A 215 21.24 -2.31 -7.52
N GLY A 216 21.39 -3.06 -6.44
CA GLY A 216 22.44 -2.90 -5.45
C GLY A 216 22.08 -1.85 -4.40
N PRO A 217 22.79 -1.84 -3.25
CA PRO A 217 22.68 -0.74 -2.31
C PRO A 217 23.15 0.55 -2.99
N ALA A 218 22.73 1.69 -2.43
CA ALA A 218 23.33 2.96 -2.77
C ALA A 218 24.87 2.87 -2.65
N ARG A 219 25.61 3.49 -3.57
CA ARG A 219 27.09 3.48 -3.54
C ARG A 219 27.60 3.93 -2.16
N PRO A 220 28.81 3.54 -1.72
CA PRO A 220 29.39 4.07 -0.49
C PRO A 220 29.40 5.61 -0.51
N GLY A 221 28.61 6.25 0.36
CA GLY A 221 28.43 7.71 0.41
C GLY A 221 27.19 8.26 -0.33
N GLU A 222 26.46 7.42 -1.07
CA GLU A 222 25.12 7.74 -1.56
C GLU A 222 24.07 7.11 -0.62
N PRO A 223 23.03 7.85 -0.20
CA PRO A 223 22.11 7.36 0.84
C PRO A 223 20.99 6.43 0.33
N ASP A 224 20.62 6.53 -0.95
CA ASP A 224 19.39 5.96 -1.50
C ASP A 224 19.63 5.26 -2.85
N VAL A 225 18.91 4.17 -3.10
CA VAL A 225 18.96 3.41 -4.37
C VAL A 225 18.47 4.29 -5.51
N VAL A 226 19.19 4.29 -6.63
CA VAL A 226 18.83 5.02 -7.84
C VAL A 226 18.35 4.04 -8.90
N VAL A 227 17.15 4.27 -9.43
CA VAL A 227 16.52 3.41 -10.43
C VAL A 227 16.02 4.26 -11.59
N ARG A 228 16.28 3.82 -12.83
CA ARG A 228 15.67 4.43 -14.01
C ARG A 228 14.23 3.96 -14.16
N GLN A 229 13.31 4.88 -14.38
CA GLN A 229 11.89 4.60 -14.57
C GLN A 229 11.62 3.73 -15.81
N SER A 230 12.47 3.80 -16.83
CA SER A 230 12.44 2.92 -18.01
C SER A 230 12.64 1.45 -17.66
N ASP A 231 13.51 1.19 -16.69
CA ASP A 231 14.05 -0.13 -16.38
C ASP A 231 13.15 -0.87 -15.38
N LEU A 232 12.28 -0.15 -14.69
CA LEU A 232 11.43 -0.71 -13.64
C LEU A 232 10.11 -1.27 -14.19
N ALA A 233 9.74 -2.46 -13.75
CA ALA A 233 8.40 -3.02 -13.92
C ALA A 233 7.96 -3.81 -12.67
N PHE A 234 6.65 -4.02 -12.57
CA PHE A 234 6.00 -4.70 -11.46
C PHE A 234 4.95 -5.70 -11.95
N VAL A 235 4.83 -6.80 -11.22
CA VAL A 235 3.65 -7.66 -11.23
C VAL A 235 3.02 -7.60 -9.85
N SER A 236 1.76 -7.20 -9.75
CA SER A 236 1.01 -7.17 -8.50
C SER A 236 -0.03 -8.28 -8.47
N GLY A 237 0.11 -9.18 -7.48
CA GLY A 237 -0.92 -10.14 -7.11
C GLY A 237 -1.75 -9.71 -5.91
N VAL A 238 -1.46 -8.52 -5.35
CA VAL A 238 -2.14 -7.99 -4.18
C VAL A 238 -3.64 -7.88 -4.45
N ALA A 239 -4.44 -8.60 -3.66
CA ALA A 239 -5.89 -8.68 -3.87
C ALA A 239 -6.64 -7.37 -3.57
N ILE A 240 -5.99 -6.40 -2.95
CA ILE A 240 -6.55 -5.11 -2.56
C ILE A 240 -6.33 -4.13 -3.72
N PRO A 241 -7.38 -3.63 -4.38
CA PRO A 241 -7.22 -2.80 -5.58
C PRO A 241 -6.40 -1.53 -5.35
N CYS A 242 -6.65 -0.81 -4.25
CA CYS A 242 -5.93 0.42 -3.89
C CYS A 242 -4.45 0.21 -3.52
N ALA A 243 -4.03 -1.03 -3.25
CA ALA A 243 -2.63 -1.33 -3.02
C ALA A 243 -1.78 -1.25 -4.31
N GLY A 244 -2.43 -1.29 -5.48
CA GLY A 244 -1.80 -1.07 -6.79
C GLY A 244 -1.24 0.35 -6.97
N ASP A 245 -1.71 1.32 -6.17
CA ASP A 245 -1.24 2.71 -6.24
C ASP A 245 0.22 2.85 -5.82
N VAL A 246 0.71 1.99 -4.91
CA VAL A 246 2.11 2.07 -4.45
C VAL A 246 3.07 1.69 -5.59
N PRO A 247 2.98 0.53 -6.26
CA PRO A 247 3.76 0.23 -7.46
C PRO A 247 3.60 1.27 -8.58
N ALA A 248 2.37 1.76 -8.81
CA ALA A 248 2.12 2.81 -9.81
C ALA A 248 2.87 4.11 -9.48
N HIS A 249 2.91 4.48 -8.19
CA HIS A 249 3.66 5.64 -7.72
C HIS A 249 5.16 5.51 -7.94
N PHE A 250 5.76 4.32 -7.80
CA PHE A 250 7.16 4.07 -8.18
C PHE A 250 7.37 4.26 -9.69
N LEU A 251 6.45 3.76 -10.50
CA LEU A 251 6.51 3.88 -11.96
C LEU A 251 6.18 5.27 -12.51
N GLY A 252 5.75 6.21 -11.67
CA GLY A 252 5.39 7.56 -12.10
C GLY A 252 4.21 7.60 -13.09
N ILE A 253 3.40 6.54 -13.12
CA ILE A 253 2.23 6.43 -13.97
C ILE A 253 0.99 6.79 -13.15
N SER A 254 0.05 7.50 -13.77
CA SER A 254 -1.30 7.60 -13.19
C SER A 254 -1.93 6.20 -13.13
N PRO A 255 -2.79 5.88 -12.15
CA PRO A 255 -3.66 4.71 -12.21
C PRO A 255 -4.53 4.66 -13.48
N ALA A 256 -4.65 5.76 -14.23
CA ALA A 256 -5.34 5.82 -15.52
C ALA A 256 -4.41 5.58 -16.74
N GLU A 257 -3.08 5.62 -16.58
CA GLU A 257 -2.07 5.51 -17.64
C GLU A 257 -1.41 4.12 -17.71
N LEU A 258 -2.14 3.10 -17.26
CA LEU A 258 -1.72 1.69 -17.25
C LEU A 258 -1.56 1.06 -18.65
N HIS A 259 -1.62 1.84 -19.74
CA HIS A 259 -1.15 1.40 -21.05
C HIS A 259 0.38 1.20 -21.11
N ALA A 260 1.11 1.67 -20.09
CA ALA A 260 2.49 1.29 -19.89
C ALA A 260 2.55 -0.19 -19.50
N ALA A 261 3.00 -1.04 -20.40
CA ALA A 261 3.37 -2.45 -20.29
C ALA A 261 4.32 -2.83 -19.11
N LYS A 262 4.42 -1.99 -18.07
CA LYS A 262 5.33 -2.06 -16.92
C LYS A 262 4.63 -2.46 -15.61
N LEU A 263 3.30 -2.36 -15.49
CA LEU A 263 2.57 -2.82 -14.30
C LEU A 263 1.51 -3.86 -14.71
N VAL A 264 1.73 -5.11 -14.33
CA VAL A 264 0.84 -6.23 -14.61
C VAL A 264 0.08 -6.60 -13.34
N HIS A 265 -1.22 -6.83 -13.44
CA HIS A 265 -2.03 -7.36 -12.33
C HIS A 265 -2.30 -8.84 -12.55
N SER A 266 -1.72 -9.70 -11.71
CA SER A 266 -1.86 -11.15 -11.84
C SER A 266 -1.93 -11.79 -10.47
N ARG A 267 -3.09 -12.35 -10.11
CA ARG A 267 -3.26 -13.06 -8.83
C ARG A 267 -2.62 -14.44 -8.79
N ALA A 268 -2.15 -14.94 -9.94
CA ALA A 268 -1.44 -16.20 -10.03
C ALA A 268 -0.16 -16.22 -9.19
N ILE A 269 0.50 -15.08 -9.00
CA ILE A 269 1.74 -14.95 -8.21
C ILE A 269 1.50 -14.98 -6.69
N GLY A 270 0.24 -15.01 -6.25
CA GLY A 270 -0.18 -14.98 -4.85
C GLY A 270 -0.92 -13.70 -4.46
N ARG A 271 -1.92 -13.84 -3.56
CA ARG A 271 -2.84 -12.74 -3.17
C ARG A 271 -2.21 -11.62 -2.34
N SER A 272 -0.98 -11.82 -1.88
CA SER A 272 -0.20 -10.91 -1.04
C SER A 272 1.22 -10.75 -1.57
N ALA A 273 1.42 -10.97 -2.88
CA ALA A 273 2.73 -10.99 -3.49
C ALA A 273 2.90 -9.89 -4.55
N LEU A 274 4.15 -9.47 -4.71
CA LEU A 274 4.61 -8.55 -5.75
C LEU A 274 5.84 -9.16 -6.42
N ILE A 275 6.04 -8.91 -7.71
CA ILE A 275 7.31 -9.13 -8.38
C ILE A 275 7.82 -7.77 -8.84
N VAL A 276 9.06 -7.45 -8.49
CA VAL A 276 9.79 -6.27 -8.96
C VAL A 276 10.77 -6.75 -10.02
N VAL A 277 10.82 -6.07 -11.16
CA VAL A 277 11.60 -6.47 -12.33
C VAL A 277 12.53 -5.34 -12.76
N ASP A 278 13.82 -5.66 -12.89
CA ASP A 278 14.81 -4.88 -13.64
C ASP A 278 14.82 -5.36 -15.09
N ARG A 279 14.18 -4.59 -15.97
CA ARG A 279 14.07 -4.86 -17.41
C ARG A 279 15.39 -4.68 -18.16
N ARG A 280 16.37 -3.98 -17.59
CA ARG A 280 17.67 -3.79 -18.25
C ARG A 280 18.54 -5.04 -18.12
N THR A 281 18.41 -5.76 -17.01
CA THR A 281 19.16 -6.99 -16.74
C THR A 281 18.31 -8.27 -16.83
N ASP A 282 17.01 -8.13 -17.12
CA ASP A 282 16.01 -9.20 -17.06
C ASP A 282 16.08 -9.99 -15.75
N ARG A 283 16.16 -9.28 -14.63
CA ARG A 283 16.17 -9.88 -13.29
C ARG A 283 14.94 -9.49 -12.51
N ALA A 284 14.45 -10.42 -11.69
CA ALA A 284 13.29 -10.19 -10.86
C ALA A 284 13.49 -10.66 -9.42
N VAL A 285 12.86 -9.95 -8.50
CA VAL A 285 12.70 -10.34 -7.10
C VAL A 285 11.21 -10.41 -6.82
N ARG A 286 10.75 -11.52 -6.25
CA ARG A 286 9.39 -11.64 -5.73
C ARG A 286 9.39 -11.34 -4.24
N ILE A 287 8.43 -10.54 -3.82
CA ILE A 287 8.08 -10.22 -2.46
C ILE A 287 6.83 -11.03 -2.12
N ASP A 288 6.86 -11.74 -0.99
CA ASP A 288 5.67 -12.36 -0.40
C ASP A 288 5.41 -11.76 0.99
N ILE A 289 4.27 -11.08 1.17
CA ILE A 289 3.92 -10.44 2.45
C ILE A 289 3.30 -11.49 3.38
N VAL A 290 4.12 -12.03 4.28
CA VAL A 290 3.81 -13.17 5.17
C VAL A 290 2.63 -12.87 6.09
N THR A 291 2.52 -11.66 6.63
CA THR A 291 1.42 -11.28 7.51
C THR A 291 0.07 -11.15 6.80
N GLY A 292 0.08 -11.17 5.47
CA GLY A 292 -0.97 -10.60 4.65
C GLY A 292 -0.83 -9.08 4.54
N VAL A 293 -1.32 -8.55 3.43
CA VAL A 293 -1.21 -7.12 3.10
C VAL A 293 -2.14 -6.26 3.97
N LEU A 294 -3.24 -6.83 4.47
CA LEU A 294 -4.06 -6.18 5.51
C LEU A 294 -3.60 -6.64 6.90
N PRO A 295 -3.36 -5.71 7.83
CA PRO A 295 -3.12 -6.08 9.22
C PRO A 295 -4.35 -6.81 9.75
N LYS A 296 -4.17 -8.07 10.17
CA LYS A 296 -5.22 -8.90 10.81
C LYS A 296 -5.44 -8.49 12.26
N ASP A 297 -5.49 -7.19 12.52
CA ASP A 297 -5.64 -6.61 13.85
C ASP A 297 -7.13 -6.51 14.22
N ARG A 298 -7.53 -7.27 15.25
CA ARG A 298 -8.92 -7.34 15.71
C ARG A 298 -9.42 -5.99 16.23
N GLU A 299 -8.55 -5.26 16.93
CA GLU A 299 -8.88 -3.97 17.53
C GLU A 299 -9.12 -2.91 16.46
N LEU A 300 -8.20 -2.75 15.51
CA LEU A 300 -8.33 -1.84 14.38
C LEU A 300 -9.57 -2.16 13.54
N THR A 301 -9.87 -3.45 13.32
CA THR A 301 -11.07 -3.89 12.59
C THR A 301 -12.35 -3.45 13.31
N ALA A 302 -12.42 -3.64 14.63
CA ALA A 302 -13.56 -3.23 15.44
C ALA A 302 -13.73 -1.71 15.47
N LEU A 303 -12.63 -0.98 15.71
CA LEU A 303 -12.60 0.48 15.75
C LEU A 303 -12.99 1.09 14.40
N ARG A 304 -12.55 0.51 13.30
CA ARG A 304 -12.97 0.90 11.95
C ARG A 304 -14.49 0.76 11.78
N GLY A 305 -15.05 -0.37 12.20
CA GLY A 305 -16.49 -0.60 12.16
C GLY A 305 -17.28 0.44 12.94
N ALA A 306 -16.71 0.96 14.03
CA ALA A 306 -17.30 2.08 14.77
C ALA A 306 -17.10 3.43 14.04
N VAL A 307 -15.86 3.78 13.70
CA VAL A 307 -15.46 5.11 13.19
C VAL A 307 -15.93 5.34 11.75
N ILE A 308 -15.68 4.40 10.84
CA ILE A 308 -15.97 4.56 9.41
C ILE A 308 -17.43 4.25 9.10
N ASN A 309 -17.98 3.14 9.61
CA ASN A 309 -19.32 2.71 9.23
C ASN A 309 -20.42 3.47 9.98
N LYS A 310 -20.18 3.87 11.24
CA LYS A 310 -21.19 4.61 12.04
C LYS A 310 -21.01 6.13 12.00
N LYS A 311 -19.96 6.65 11.33
CA LYS A 311 -19.62 8.07 11.11
C LYS A 311 -19.89 8.99 12.32
N ARG A 312 -21.14 9.47 12.45
CA ARG A 312 -21.57 10.42 13.50
C ARG A 312 -21.87 9.78 14.86
N ALA A 313 -21.99 8.46 14.95
CA ALA A 313 -22.28 7.75 16.21
C ALA A 313 -21.02 7.23 16.93
N ALA A 314 -19.84 7.41 16.33
CA ALA A 314 -18.58 7.08 17.00
C ALA A 314 -18.24 8.14 18.05
N THR A 315 -17.80 7.71 19.23
CA THR A 315 -17.39 8.63 20.30
C THR A 315 -16.02 9.24 19.99
N GLY A 316 -15.73 10.42 20.55
CA GLY A 316 -14.39 11.03 20.43
C GLY A 316 -13.27 10.13 20.99
N GLN A 317 -13.57 9.27 21.97
CA GLN A 317 -12.64 8.25 22.46
C GLN A 317 -12.36 7.16 21.42
N GLN A 318 -13.38 6.71 20.68
CA GLN A 318 -13.22 5.73 19.60
C GLN A 318 -12.39 6.29 18.44
N HIS A 319 -12.61 7.56 18.08
CA HIS A 319 -11.79 8.24 17.06
C HIS A 319 -10.32 8.31 17.49
N ARG A 320 -10.03 8.78 18.71
CA ARG A 320 -8.66 8.84 19.23
C ARG A 320 -8.00 7.47 19.23
N ARG A 321 -8.67 6.45 19.80
CA ARG A 321 -8.12 5.09 19.86
C ARG A 321 -7.87 4.48 18.48
N PHE A 322 -8.71 4.79 17.49
CA PHE A 322 -8.50 4.35 16.10
C PHE A 322 -7.19 4.88 15.52
N PHE A 323 -6.97 6.20 15.59
CA PHE A 323 -5.71 6.80 15.13
C PHE A 323 -4.52 6.38 15.99
N ASP A 324 -4.73 6.15 17.29
CA ASP A 324 -3.68 5.67 18.17
C ASP A 324 -3.20 4.28 17.77
N ARG A 325 -4.13 3.36 17.52
CA ARG A 325 -3.82 1.99 17.09
C ARG A 325 -3.19 1.96 15.70
N LEU A 326 -3.63 2.85 14.80
CA LEU A 326 -3.04 3.02 13.49
C LEU A 326 -1.56 3.45 13.59
N GLY A 327 -1.26 4.46 14.40
CA GLY A 327 0.12 4.89 14.64
C GLY A 327 1.00 3.83 15.31
N GLU A 328 0.45 3.05 16.25
CA GLU A 328 1.13 1.89 16.87
C GLU A 328 1.58 0.90 15.79
N LEU A 329 0.65 0.48 14.93
CA LEU A 329 0.94 -0.47 13.85
C LEU A 329 1.96 0.07 12.85
N ILE A 330 1.86 1.36 12.48
CA ILE A 330 2.82 2.00 11.57
C ILE A 330 4.25 1.94 12.12
N VAL A 331 4.43 2.34 13.38
CA VAL A 331 5.75 2.32 14.03
C VAL A 331 6.26 0.89 14.17
N ASP A 332 5.39 -0.05 14.56
CA ASP A 332 5.76 -1.47 14.66
C ASP A 332 6.18 -2.05 13.31
N TYR A 333 5.46 -1.74 12.23
CA TYR A 333 5.85 -2.18 10.89
C TYR A 333 7.17 -1.58 10.43
N VAL A 334 7.49 -0.33 10.76
CA VAL A 334 8.82 0.22 10.45
C VAL A 334 9.93 -0.43 11.28
N ARG A 335 9.59 -0.92 12.49
CA ARG A 335 10.51 -1.59 13.41
C ARG A 335 10.77 -3.05 13.05
N THR A 336 9.74 -3.81 12.72
CA THR A 336 9.80 -5.24 12.39
C THR A 336 9.69 -5.49 10.89
N GLY A 337 9.75 -4.45 10.06
CA GLY A 337 9.37 -4.49 8.64
C GLY A 337 9.94 -5.68 7.87
N ASP A 338 11.24 -5.92 8.02
CA ASP A 338 11.97 -7.00 7.35
C ASP A 338 11.49 -8.41 7.77
N ASP A 339 10.81 -8.55 8.93
CA ASP A 339 10.21 -9.81 9.40
C ASP A 339 8.82 -10.07 8.78
N ASN A 340 8.22 -9.08 8.10
CA ASN A 340 6.84 -9.15 7.61
C ASN A 340 6.73 -9.61 6.14
N PHE A 341 7.85 -9.81 5.46
CA PHE A 341 7.88 -10.29 4.08
C PHE A 341 9.08 -11.20 3.82
N THR A 342 8.95 -12.04 2.79
CA THR A 342 10.03 -12.88 2.29
C THR A 342 10.39 -12.44 0.88
N LEU A 343 11.69 -12.39 0.58
CA LEU A 343 12.19 -12.11 -0.76
C LEU A 343 12.66 -13.40 -1.43
N PHE A 344 12.30 -13.59 -2.71
CA PHE A 344 12.75 -14.68 -3.56
C PHE A 344 13.47 -14.11 -4.78
N GLY A 345 14.67 -14.61 -5.07
CA GLY A 345 15.56 -14.07 -6.09
C GLY A 345 16.70 -13.22 -5.50
N PRO A 346 17.38 -12.39 -6.30
CA PRO A 346 17.10 -12.05 -7.70
C PRO A 346 17.40 -13.18 -8.68
N VAL A 347 16.46 -13.49 -9.57
CA VAL A 347 16.62 -14.50 -10.63
C VAL A 347 16.40 -13.93 -12.02
N PRO A 348 16.97 -14.54 -13.08
CA PRO A 348 16.63 -14.19 -14.45
C PRO A 348 15.14 -14.40 -14.72
N LEU A 349 14.46 -13.40 -15.29
CA LEU A 349 13.05 -13.46 -15.69
C LEU A 349 12.92 -12.84 -17.08
N PRO A 350 12.57 -13.62 -18.13
CA PRO A 350 12.28 -13.08 -19.46
C PRO A 350 11.03 -12.18 -19.42
N TRP A 351 11.22 -10.86 -19.23
CA TRP A 351 10.11 -9.95 -18.94
C TRP A 351 9.10 -9.86 -20.08
N ASP A 352 9.57 -9.72 -21.32
CA ASP A 352 8.68 -9.56 -22.46
C ASP A 352 7.82 -10.80 -22.68
N GLU A 353 8.39 -12.01 -22.52
CA GLU A 353 7.63 -13.26 -22.58
C GLU A 353 6.62 -13.36 -21.43
N TYR A 354 7.02 -13.02 -20.19
CA TYR A 354 6.11 -12.99 -19.05
C TYR A 354 4.93 -12.05 -19.33
N ARG A 355 5.20 -10.83 -19.77
CA ARG A 355 4.18 -9.83 -20.09
C ARG A 355 3.23 -10.36 -21.16
N ASP A 356 3.75 -10.87 -22.26
CA ASP A 356 2.92 -11.20 -23.42
C ASP A 356 2.08 -12.46 -23.18
N LYS A 357 2.62 -13.46 -22.46
CA LYS A 357 1.94 -14.74 -22.25
C LYS A 357 1.17 -14.83 -20.93
N LEU A 358 1.63 -14.14 -19.87
CA LEU A 358 1.15 -14.34 -18.51
C LEU A 358 0.47 -13.12 -17.88
N ALA A 359 0.37 -11.98 -18.60
CA ALA A 359 -0.37 -10.82 -18.11
C ALA A 359 -1.84 -11.11 -17.79
N PHE A 360 -2.44 -12.11 -18.45
CA PHE A 360 -3.84 -12.52 -18.28
C PHE A 360 -3.99 -13.92 -17.67
N ALA A 361 -3.02 -14.33 -16.85
CA ALA A 361 -3.05 -15.62 -16.18
C ALA A 361 -4.28 -15.80 -15.25
N PRO A 362 -4.81 -17.02 -15.10
CA PRO A 362 -5.92 -17.30 -14.20
C PRO A 362 -5.58 -16.95 -12.75
N PRO A 363 -6.53 -16.41 -11.95
CA PRO A 363 -6.24 -15.90 -10.61
C PRO A 363 -6.09 -17.01 -9.55
N THR A 364 -6.47 -18.24 -9.88
CA THR A 364 -6.39 -19.39 -8.97
C THR A 364 -5.23 -20.28 -9.36
N ARG A 365 -4.53 -20.84 -8.36
CA ARG A 365 -3.54 -21.91 -8.59
C ARG A 365 -4.12 -23.07 -9.41
N ARG A 366 -5.41 -23.39 -9.19
CA ARG A 366 -6.13 -24.40 -9.97
C ARG A 366 -6.21 -23.96 -11.44
N GLY A 367 -5.61 -24.73 -12.34
CA GLY A 367 -5.55 -24.46 -13.78
C GLY A 367 -4.40 -23.53 -14.20
N PHE A 368 -3.56 -23.05 -13.27
CA PHE A 368 -2.42 -22.20 -13.63
C PHE A 368 -1.35 -22.99 -14.37
N VAL A 369 -0.98 -24.18 -13.90
CA VAL A 369 -0.04 -25.10 -14.59
C VAL A 369 -0.51 -25.42 -16.01
N ASP A 370 -1.79 -25.76 -16.19
CA ASP A 370 -2.36 -26.03 -17.50
C ASP A 370 -2.32 -24.79 -18.41
N HIS A 371 -2.54 -23.60 -17.86
CA HIS A 371 -2.38 -22.34 -18.58
C HIS A 371 -0.93 -22.11 -19.01
N LEU A 372 0.06 -22.39 -18.16
CA LEU A 372 1.48 -22.27 -18.52
C LEU A 372 1.84 -23.18 -19.69
N VAL A 373 1.37 -24.43 -19.66
CA VAL A 373 1.56 -25.39 -20.75
C VAL A 373 0.88 -24.91 -22.03
N HIS A 374 -0.38 -24.46 -21.94
CA HIS A 374 -1.15 -23.95 -23.08
C HIS A 374 -0.49 -22.72 -23.73
N GLN A 375 0.08 -21.81 -22.94
CA GLN A 375 0.80 -20.64 -23.46
C GLN A 375 2.16 -21.00 -24.07
N GLY A 376 2.62 -22.25 -23.92
CA GLY A 376 3.91 -22.71 -24.42
C GLY A 376 5.05 -21.84 -23.88
N ILE A 377 5.11 -21.64 -22.56
CA ILE A 377 6.17 -20.82 -21.94
C ILE A 377 7.55 -21.47 -22.11
N SER A 378 8.57 -20.64 -22.24
CA SER A 378 9.95 -21.10 -22.37
C SER A 378 10.46 -21.80 -21.11
N ALA A 379 11.48 -22.65 -21.26
CA ALA A 379 12.14 -23.28 -20.12
C ALA A 379 12.78 -22.26 -19.14
N PRO A 380 13.44 -21.17 -19.61
CA PRO A 380 13.89 -20.10 -18.73
C PRO A 380 12.77 -19.44 -17.93
N LEU A 381 11.63 -19.12 -18.55
CA LEU A 381 10.49 -18.53 -17.84
C LEU A 381 9.90 -19.50 -16.81
N THR A 382 9.83 -20.80 -17.14
CA THR A 382 9.34 -21.84 -16.23
C THR A 382 10.22 -21.97 -15.00
N GLU A 383 11.54 -21.98 -15.18
CA GLU A 383 12.50 -22.02 -14.07
C GLU A 383 12.45 -20.75 -13.22
N ALA A 384 12.30 -19.58 -13.85
CA ALA A 384 12.14 -18.31 -13.15
C ALA A 384 10.91 -18.34 -12.21
N LEU A 385 9.76 -18.86 -12.67
CA LEU A 385 8.56 -18.98 -11.84
C LEU A 385 8.77 -19.92 -10.65
N ALA A 386 9.55 -21.00 -10.81
CA ALA A 386 9.88 -21.92 -9.74
C ALA A 386 10.81 -21.27 -8.70
N LEU A 387 11.86 -20.59 -9.14
CA LEU A 387 12.82 -19.93 -8.25
C LEU A 387 12.24 -18.70 -7.53
N LEU A 388 11.30 -18.01 -8.17
CA LEU A 388 10.48 -16.98 -7.52
C LEU A 388 9.44 -17.58 -6.57
N GLY A 389 9.27 -18.91 -6.53
CA GLY A 389 8.30 -19.59 -5.68
C GLY A 389 6.83 -19.38 -6.10
N VAL A 390 6.59 -18.99 -7.35
CA VAL A 390 5.24 -18.85 -7.92
C VAL A 390 4.60 -20.22 -8.10
N ILE A 391 5.39 -21.18 -8.62
CA ILE A 391 5.05 -22.60 -8.75
C ILE A 391 6.08 -23.46 -8.00
N GLU A 392 5.72 -24.70 -7.70
CA GLU A 392 6.64 -25.66 -7.07
C GLU A 392 7.62 -26.24 -8.11
N HIS A 393 8.81 -26.67 -7.67
CA HIS A 393 9.81 -27.24 -8.58
C HIS A 393 9.31 -28.50 -9.32
N ALA A 394 8.42 -29.28 -8.70
CA ALA A 394 7.79 -30.43 -9.35
C ALA A 394 6.85 -29.99 -10.49
N GLU A 395 6.02 -28.97 -10.24
CA GLU A 395 5.13 -28.37 -11.25
C GLU A 395 5.95 -27.79 -12.42
N ALA A 396 7.09 -27.16 -12.14
CA ALA A 396 7.97 -26.62 -13.17
C ALA A 396 8.55 -27.70 -14.09
N SER A 397 8.93 -28.86 -13.54
CA SER A 397 9.38 -30.01 -14.33
C SER A 397 8.25 -30.57 -15.19
N GLU A 398 7.04 -30.70 -14.64
CA GLU A 398 5.86 -31.14 -15.38
C GLU A 398 5.55 -30.20 -16.57
N VAL A 399 5.57 -28.88 -16.35
CA VAL A 399 5.32 -27.89 -17.42
C VAL A 399 6.35 -28.05 -18.54
N ARG A 400 7.64 -28.18 -18.21
CA ARG A 400 8.70 -28.34 -19.21
C ARG A 400 8.51 -29.60 -20.05
N GLU A 401 8.20 -30.73 -19.42
CA GLU A 401 7.97 -32.00 -20.10
C GLU A 401 6.74 -31.91 -21.02
N ARG A 402 5.63 -31.33 -20.53
CA ARG A 402 4.39 -31.19 -21.30
C ARG A 402 4.53 -30.22 -22.47
N VAL A 403 5.26 -29.11 -22.31
CA VAL A 403 5.55 -28.16 -23.40
C VAL A 403 6.48 -28.81 -24.43
N ALA A 404 7.53 -29.53 -24.00
CA ALA A 404 8.45 -30.22 -24.90
C ALA A 404 7.79 -31.38 -25.67
N ALA A 405 6.84 -32.09 -25.05
CA ALA A 405 6.07 -33.17 -25.67
C ALA A 405 5.03 -32.67 -26.70
N GLY A 406 5.04 -31.38 -27.05
CA GLY A 406 4.08 -30.81 -27.99
C GLY A 406 2.67 -30.73 -27.42
N GLY A 407 2.55 -30.52 -26.10
CA GLY A 407 1.30 -30.32 -25.37
C GLY A 407 0.54 -29.03 -25.75
N ALA A 408 0.33 -28.81 -27.04
CA ALA A 408 -0.75 -28.03 -27.59
C ALA A 408 -1.81 -29.01 -28.12
N ALA A 409 -2.59 -29.62 -27.22
CA ALA A 409 -3.82 -30.33 -27.61
C ALA A 409 -4.75 -30.61 -26.41
N SER A 410 -5.40 -29.56 -25.91
CA SER A 410 -6.86 -29.53 -25.99
C SER A 410 -7.22 -28.12 -26.45
N ALA A 411 -8.25 -28.01 -27.27
CA ALA A 411 -8.70 -26.73 -27.75
C ALA A 411 -8.82 -25.75 -26.56
N PRO A 412 -8.54 -24.45 -26.78
CA PRO A 412 -8.93 -23.43 -25.81
C PRO A 412 -10.34 -23.75 -25.30
N ALA A 413 -10.67 -23.47 -24.04
CA ALA A 413 -12.08 -23.23 -23.74
C ALA A 413 -12.52 -22.20 -24.78
N GLU A 414 -13.29 -22.64 -25.78
CA GLU A 414 -13.14 -22.26 -27.18
C GLU A 414 -12.52 -20.86 -27.36
N ALA A 415 -11.40 -20.77 -28.08
CA ALA A 415 -11.14 -19.60 -28.87
C ALA A 415 -12.34 -19.61 -29.80
N CYS A 416 -13.37 -18.88 -29.37
CA CYS A 416 -14.63 -18.84 -30.04
C CYS A 416 -14.25 -18.41 -31.45
N ASP A 417 -14.42 -19.33 -32.40
CA ASP A 417 -14.12 -19.11 -33.81
C ASP A 417 -14.60 -17.68 -34.09
N PRO A 418 -13.75 -16.73 -34.52
CA PRO A 418 -14.15 -15.33 -34.64
C PRO A 418 -15.45 -15.17 -35.44
N ASP A 419 -15.67 -16.07 -36.40
CA ASP A 419 -16.89 -16.15 -37.20
C ASP A 419 -18.08 -16.63 -36.35
N ALA A 420 -17.91 -17.61 -35.46
CA ALA A 420 -18.91 -18.05 -34.49
C ALA A 420 -19.12 -17.08 -33.32
N LEU A 421 -18.08 -16.39 -32.84
CA LEU A 421 -18.13 -15.39 -31.78
C LEU A 421 -18.95 -14.19 -32.23
N TYR A 422 -18.76 -13.78 -33.49
CA TYR A 422 -19.46 -12.68 -34.14
C TYR A 422 -20.63 -13.14 -35.04
N ALA A 423 -21.04 -14.41 -34.97
CA ALA A 423 -22.23 -14.90 -35.67
C ALA A 423 -23.52 -14.36 -35.04
N GLY A 424 -24.50 -14.06 -35.89
CA GLY A 424 -25.86 -13.68 -35.52
C GLY A 424 -26.09 -12.18 -35.41
N THR A 425 -27.10 -11.81 -34.63
CA THR A 425 -27.48 -10.42 -34.38
C THR A 425 -26.48 -9.72 -33.46
N LEU A 426 -26.44 -8.37 -33.48
CA LEU A 426 -25.56 -7.59 -32.59
C LEU A 426 -25.78 -7.94 -31.12
N VAL A 427 -27.03 -8.20 -30.72
CA VAL A 427 -27.39 -8.60 -29.35
C VAL A 427 -26.78 -9.94 -28.96
N GLU A 428 -26.82 -10.92 -29.86
CA GLU A 428 -26.25 -12.25 -29.63
C GLU A 428 -24.72 -12.19 -29.55
N ARG A 429 -24.09 -11.42 -30.45
CA ARG A 429 -22.63 -11.17 -30.40
C ARG A 429 -22.19 -10.57 -29.07
N VAL A 430 -22.85 -9.50 -28.64
CA VAL A 430 -22.52 -8.79 -27.39
C VAL A 430 -22.71 -9.70 -26.18
N ARG A 431 -23.84 -10.42 -26.09
CA ARG A 431 -24.06 -11.37 -24.98
C ARG A 431 -23.00 -12.46 -24.95
N ARG A 432 -22.68 -13.05 -26.09
CA ARG A 432 -21.68 -14.11 -26.19
C ARG A 432 -20.31 -13.62 -25.70
N VAL A 433 -19.86 -12.45 -26.18
CA VAL A 433 -18.59 -11.84 -25.73
C VAL A 433 -18.61 -11.49 -24.23
N VAL A 434 -19.73 -11.00 -23.71
CA VAL A 434 -19.86 -10.76 -22.27
C VAL A 434 -19.69 -12.07 -21.49
N GLU A 435 -20.41 -13.12 -21.87
CA GLU A 435 -20.44 -14.39 -21.14
C GLU A 435 -19.13 -15.18 -21.24
N THR A 436 -18.50 -15.19 -22.43
CA THR A 436 -17.32 -16.04 -22.70
C THR A 436 -15.99 -15.35 -22.41
N ILE A 437 -15.91 -14.01 -22.53
CA ILE A 437 -14.65 -13.27 -22.40
C ILE A 437 -14.67 -12.34 -21.19
N ILE A 438 -15.69 -11.50 -21.03
CA ILE A 438 -15.65 -10.41 -20.05
C ILE A 438 -16.05 -10.86 -18.65
N GLU A 439 -17.15 -11.62 -18.51
CA GLU A 439 -17.63 -12.10 -17.21
C GLU A 439 -16.63 -12.99 -16.49
N PRO A 440 -15.90 -13.92 -17.14
CA PRO A 440 -14.86 -14.69 -16.47
C PRO A 440 -13.79 -13.79 -15.84
N VAL A 441 -13.39 -12.73 -16.55
CA VAL A 441 -12.39 -11.76 -16.07
C VAL A 441 -12.91 -10.97 -14.88
N LEU A 442 -14.13 -10.43 -14.97
CA LEU A 442 -14.71 -9.63 -13.87
C LEU A 442 -15.08 -10.47 -12.64
N ARG A 443 -15.42 -11.73 -12.85
CA ARG A 443 -15.68 -12.69 -11.77
C ARG A 443 -14.43 -12.94 -10.96
N ASN A 444 -13.24 -12.83 -11.57
CA ASN A 444 -12.00 -12.85 -10.82
C ASN A 444 -12.08 -11.82 -9.68
N ASP A 445 -12.50 -10.59 -9.97
CA ASP A 445 -12.56 -9.48 -8.99
C ASP A 445 -13.85 -9.48 -8.14
N GLY A 446 -14.64 -10.55 -8.22
CA GLY A 446 -15.89 -10.71 -7.48
C GLY A 446 -17.02 -9.82 -8.00
N GLY A 447 -16.91 -9.33 -9.23
CA GLY A 447 -17.97 -8.59 -9.91
C GLY A 447 -18.46 -9.26 -11.18
N ARG A 448 -19.37 -8.59 -11.87
CA ARG A 448 -19.97 -9.01 -13.14
C ARG A 448 -20.37 -7.77 -13.95
N LEU A 449 -20.60 -7.94 -15.24
CA LEU A 449 -21.11 -6.89 -16.13
C LEU A 449 -22.52 -7.24 -16.58
N ASP A 450 -23.47 -6.33 -16.36
CA ASP A 450 -24.81 -6.39 -16.94
C ASP A 450 -24.87 -5.49 -18.19
N VAL A 451 -25.45 -6.01 -19.27
CA VAL A 451 -25.79 -5.23 -20.48
C VAL A 451 -27.20 -4.66 -20.29
N LEU A 452 -27.31 -3.33 -20.32
CA LEU A 452 -28.56 -2.61 -20.08
C LEU A 452 -29.35 -2.41 -21.37
N GLU A 453 -28.68 -1.90 -22.41
CA GLU A 453 -29.30 -1.54 -23.68
C GLU A 453 -28.30 -1.76 -24.82
N ILE A 454 -28.79 -2.22 -25.97
CA ILE A 454 -28.04 -2.26 -27.23
C ILE A 454 -28.89 -1.54 -28.24
N ARG A 455 -28.39 -0.43 -28.79
CA ARG A 455 -29.10 0.40 -29.76
C ARG A 455 -28.73 0.02 -31.19
N ASP A 456 -29.64 0.32 -32.11
CA ASP A 456 -29.48 0.00 -33.53
C ASP A 456 -28.33 0.78 -34.20
N ASP A 457 -27.89 1.89 -33.61
CA ASP A 457 -26.73 2.69 -34.06
C ASP A 457 -25.37 2.17 -33.56
N GLY A 458 -25.38 1.01 -32.89
CA GLY A 458 -24.20 0.35 -32.36
C GLY A 458 -23.73 0.82 -31.00
N ASP A 459 -24.50 1.66 -30.29
CA ASP A 459 -24.21 2.04 -28.91
C ASP A 459 -24.64 0.93 -27.94
N VAL A 460 -23.70 0.46 -27.12
CA VAL A 460 -23.94 -0.57 -26.09
C VAL A 460 -23.79 0.06 -24.71
N GLU A 461 -24.83 -0.05 -23.88
CA GLU A 461 -24.84 0.46 -22.52
C GLU A 461 -24.71 -0.67 -21.50
N VAL A 462 -23.75 -0.55 -20.58
CA VAL A 462 -23.37 -1.59 -19.63
C VAL A 462 -23.22 -1.05 -18.21
N ARG A 463 -23.24 -1.95 -17.23
CA ARG A 463 -23.13 -1.64 -15.81
C ARG A 463 -22.37 -2.73 -15.05
N PHE A 464 -21.47 -2.33 -14.16
CA PHE A 464 -20.90 -3.28 -13.21
C PHE A 464 -21.87 -3.62 -12.07
N VAL A 465 -21.92 -4.90 -11.74
CA VAL A 465 -22.68 -5.47 -10.62
C VAL A 465 -21.77 -6.30 -9.72
N GLY A 466 -22.21 -6.59 -8.49
CA GLY A 466 -21.39 -7.27 -7.48
C GLY A 466 -20.31 -6.35 -6.90
N SER A 467 -19.13 -6.90 -6.58
CA SER A 467 -18.03 -6.15 -5.96
C SER A 467 -17.51 -5.01 -6.84
N CYS A 468 -17.65 -5.14 -8.16
CA CYS A 468 -17.27 -4.09 -9.12
C CYS A 468 -18.24 -2.90 -9.15
N ALA A 469 -19.48 -3.00 -8.65
CA ALA A 469 -20.46 -1.92 -8.74
C ALA A 469 -20.07 -0.66 -7.95
N ASN A 470 -19.39 -0.86 -6.81
CA ASN A 470 -18.95 0.20 -5.91
C ASN A 470 -17.41 0.28 -5.82
N CYS A 471 -16.71 -0.37 -6.75
CA CYS A 471 -15.26 -0.32 -6.78
C CYS A 471 -14.81 1.01 -7.41
N PRO A 472 -13.96 1.81 -6.74
CA PRO A 472 -13.42 3.05 -7.32
C PRO A 472 -12.59 2.79 -8.60
N TYR A 473 -12.10 1.55 -8.76
CA TYR A 473 -11.36 1.08 -9.95
C TYR A 473 -12.23 0.38 -10.99
N SER A 474 -13.56 0.33 -10.81
CA SER A 474 -14.45 -0.27 -11.83
C SER A 474 -14.33 0.39 -13.19
N LEU A 475 -14.09 1.71 -13.21
CA LEU A 475 -13.82 2.45 -14.44
C LEU A 475 -12.52 1.99 -15.11
N LEU A 476 -11.52 1.54 -14.37
CA LEU A 476 -10.30 0.96 -14.93
C LEU A 476 -10.60 -0.35 -15.67
N SER A 477 -11.36 -1.26 -15.04
CA SER A 477 -11.84 -2.48 -15.69
C SER A 477 -12.70 -2.17 -16.93
N MET A 478 -13.44 -1.06 -16.91
CA MET A 478 -14.21 -0.59 -18.08
C MET A 478 -13.29 -0.26 -19.25
N GLU A 479 -12.28 0.59 -19.03
CA GLU A 479 -11.40 1.07 -20.11
C GLU A 479 -10.46 -0.02 -20.63
N GLN A 480 -10.01 -0.95 -19.78
CA GLN A 480 -8.97 -1.92 -20.14
C GLN A 480 -9.51 -3.27 -20.63
N ILE A 481 -10.64 -3.70 -20.08
CA ILE A 481 -11.18 -5.05 -20.34
C ILE A 481 -12.45 -4.94 -21.14
N VAL A 482 -13.42 -4.15 -20.67
CA VAL A 482 -14.76 -4.13 -21.26
C VAL A 482 -14.77 -3.43 -22.62
N LYS A 483 -14.32 -2.17 -22.69
CA LYS A 483 -14.37 -1.38 -23.93
C LYS A 483 -13.54 -1.99 -25.07
N PRO A 484 -12.26 -2.38 -24.88
CA PRO A 484 -11.45 -2.91 -25.98
C PRO A 484 -12.01 -4.22 -26.52
N THR A 485 -12.56 -5.06 -25.64
CA THR A 485 -13.18 -6.33 -26.02
C THR A 485 -14.51 -6.11 -26.76
N MET A 486 -15.34 -5.17 -26.28
CA MET A 486 -16.62 -4.82 -26.90
C MET A 486 -16.47 -4.13 -28.26
N LEU A 487 -15.49 -3.23 -28.41
CA LEU A 487 -15.27 -2.50 -29.65
C LEU A 487 -14.71 -3.38 -30.78
N ARG A 488 -14.23 -4.59 -30.47
CA ARG A 488 -13.87 -5.60 -31.47
C ARG A 488 -15.08 -6.28 -32.09
N ILE A 489 -16.28 -6.13 -31.52
CA ILE A 489 -17.51 -6.72 -32.04
C ILE A 489 -17.98 -5.94 -33.28
N PRO A 490 -18.15 -6.58 -34.44
CA PRO A 490 -18.70 -5.92 -35.62
C PRO A 490 -20.08 -5.30 -35.34
N GLY A 491 -20.20 -4.00 -35.57
CA GLY A 491 -21.43 -3.23 -35.33
C GLY A 491 -21.52 -2.56 -33.96
N VAL A 492 -20.54 -2.75 -33.06
CA VAL A 492 -20.43 -1.92 -31.85
C VAL A 492 -19.61 -0.67 -32.18
N ARG A 493 -20.23 0.50 -31.98
CA ARG A 493 -19.63 1.81 -32.24
C ARG A 493 -19.08 2.45 -30.97
N ARG A 494 -19.81 2.33 -29.87
CA ARG A 494 -19.46 2.96 -28.60
C ARG A 494 -20.00 2.16 -27.43
N VAL A 495 -19.26 2.19 -26.32
CA VAL A 495 -19.67 1.54 -25.07
C VAL A 495 -19.84 2.61 -24.00
N LEU A 496 -21.00 2.63 -23.35
CA LEU A 496 -21.38 3.59 -22.33
C LEU A 496 -21.54 2.88 -20.98
N HIS A 497 -20.93 3.42 -19.93
CA HIS A 497 -21.07 2.89 -18.57
C HIS A 497 -22.13 3.67 -17.78
N ARG A 498 -23.11 2.98 -17.18
CA ARG A 498 -24.13 3.59 -16.32
C ARG A 498 -24.07 3.02 -14.90
N ALA A 499 -23.76 3.87 -13.91
CA ALA A 499 -23.62 3.45 -12.51
C ALA A 499 -24.96 3.14 -11.80
N ARG A 500 -26.08 3.73 -12.22
CA ARG A 500 -27.43 3.54 -11.61
C ARG A 500 -28.49 3.20 -12.64
N LEU A 501 -29.37 2.25 -12.31
CA LEU A 501 -30.59 1.96 -13.08
C LEU A 501 -31.64 3.04 -12.84
N ARG A 502 -32.47 3.33 -13.86
CA ARG A 502 -33.64 4.21 -13.73
C ARG A 502 -34.70 3.53 -12.84
N ASP A 503 -35.53 4.31 -12.17
CA ASP A 503 -36.53 3.80 -11.22
C ASP A 503 -37.53 2.79 -11.84
N GLY A 504 -37.79 2.89 -13.14
CA GLY A 504 -38.61 1.92 -13.89
C GLY A 504 -37.91 0.58 -14.14
N GLU A 505 -36.59 0.58 -14.35
CA GLU A 505 -35.77 -0.62 -14.61
C GLU A 505 -35.52 -1.42 -13.31
N GLN A 506 -35.38 -0.71 -12.18
CA GLN A 506 -35.28 -1.33 -10.85
C GLN A 506 -36.55 -2.13 -10.48
N ARG A 507 -37.73 -1.64 -10.89
CA ARG A 507 -39.01 -2.34 -10.68
C ARG A 507 -39.16 -3.60 -11.52
N ALA A 508 -38.54 -3.64 -12.71
CA ALA A 508 -38.53 -4.82 -13.58
C ALA A 508 -37.54 -5.90 -13.10
N ALA A 509 -36.37 -5.51 -12.58
CA ALA A 509 -35.36 -6.42 -12.05
C ALA A 509 -35.76 -7.11 -10.73
N GLY A 510 -36.74 -6.57 -10.00
CA GLY A 510 -37.26 -7.12 -8.74
C GLY A 510 -38.38 -8.16 -8.87
N ARG A 511 -38.86 -8.48 -10.09
CA ARG A 511 -39.85 -9.56 -10.29
C ARG A 511 -39.13 -10.90 -10.50
N PRO A 512 -39.50 -11.98 -9.77
CA PRO A 512 -38.97 -13.31 -10.07
C PRO A 512 -39.33 -13.67 -11.53
N ARG A 513 -38.33 -14.11 -12.31
CA ARG A 513 -38.51 -14.52 -13.71
C ARG A 513 -39.60 -15.60 -13.77
N SER A 514 -40.76 -15.27 -14.33
CA SER A 514 -41.84 -16.21 -14.62
C SER A 514 -41.38 -17.29 -15.61
N ARG A 515 -41.88 -18.51 -15.40
CA ARG A 515 -41.64 -19.77 -16.13
C ARG A 515 -41.37 -19.62 -17.65
N PRO A 516 -40.56 -20.53 -18.23
CA PRO A 516 -40.33 -20.57 -19.68
C PRO A 516 -41.66 -20.77 -20.44
N LEU A 517 -41.85 -20.00 -21.50
CA LEU A 517 -42.98 -20.10 -22.42
C LEU A 517 -42.94 -21.47 -23.16
N PRO A 518 -44.11 -22.07 -23.45
CA PRO A 518 -44.18 -23.41 -24.00
C PRO A 518 -43.71 -23.45 -25.47
N VAL A 519 -43.01 -24.54 -25.79
CA VAL A 519 -42.61 -24.92 -27.15
C VAL A 519 -43.86 -25.13 -28.00
N LEU A 520 -44.02 -24.35 -29.07
CA LEU A 520 -45.05 -24.56 -30.09
C LEU A 520 -44.80 -25.90 -30.80
N GLY A 521 -45.86 -26.71 -30.85
CA GLY A 521 -45.83 -28.11 -31.29
C GLY A 521 -45.56 -28.32 -32.77
N VAL A 522 -44.98 -29.49 -33.05
CA VAL A 522 -45.01 -30.15 -34.35
C VAL A 522 -46.26 -31.03 -34.36
N CYS A 523 -47.21 -30.72 -35.26
CA CYS A 523 -48.27 -31.63 -35.65
C CYS A 523 -47.68 -32.75 -36.51
N SER A 524 -47.93 -34.01 -36.15
CA SER A 524 -48.08 -35.09 -37.12
C SER A 524 -49.01 -36.16 -36.55
N SER A 525 -50.06 -36.39 -37.34
CA SER A 525 -51.14 -37.37 -37.27
C SER A 525 -50.67 -38.83 -37.28
N GLU A 526 -51.14 -39.63 -36.33
CA GLU A 526 -52.06 -40.77 -36.44
C GLU A 526 -52.01 -41.62 -35.17
#